data_AF-A0A7V4NMN8-F1
#
_entry.id   AF-A0A7V4NMN8-F1
#
_cell.length_a   1.000
_cell.length_b   1.000
_cell.length_c   1.000
_cell.angle_alpha   90.00
_cell.angle_beta   90.00
_cell.angle_gamma   90.00
#
_symmetry.space_group_name_H-M   'P 1'
#
loop_
_entity.id
_entity.type
_entity.pdbx_description
1 polymer ?
#
loop_
_entity_poly.entity_id
_entity_poly.type
_entity_poly.pdbx_seq_one_letter_code
_entity_poly.pdbx_strand_id
1 'polypeptide(L)' 'MKKFEILEHKADLKIRIFGKTKGELFENAMVGMLKAGKYQKKLKSQSSKV' A
#
# COMPACT_ATOMS: atom_id res chain seq x y z
N MET A 1 -0.55 -0.80 15.37
CA MET A 1 -0.51 0.61 14.93
C MET A 1 -1.09 0.71 13.53
N LYS A 2 -2.01 1.64 13.27
CA LYS A 2 -2.50 1.91 11.90
C LYS A 2 -1.32 2.45 11.06
N LYS A 3 -1.09 1.86 9.87
CA LYS A 3 -0.02 2.27 8.94
C LYS A 3 -0.47 3.37 7.98
N PHE A 4 -1.72 3.28 7.53
CA PHE A 4 -2.36 4.26 6.68
C PHE A 4 -3.88 4.21 6.83
N GLU A 5 -4.56 5.23 6.32
CA GLU A 5 -6.01 5.37 6.29
C GLU A 5 -6.43 5.97 4.95
N ILE A 6 -7.37 5.31 4.27
CA ILE A 6 -7.94 5.83 3.02
C ILE A 6 -9.12 6.71 3.41
N LEU A 7 -9.09 7.96 2.98
CA LEU A 7 -10.15 8.93 3.24
C LEU A 7 -11.03 9.03 2.00
N GLU A 8 -12.34 9.14 2.23
CA GLU A 8 -13.30 9.31 1.14
C GLU A 8 -13.02 10.62 0.39
N HIS A 9 -12.89 10.53 -0.92
CA HIS A 9 -12.68 11.69 -1.78
C HIS A 9 -13.40 11.48 -3.11
N LYS A 10 -13.96 12.56 -3.64
CA LYS A 10 -15.02 12.53 -4.67
C LYS A 10 -14.47 12.31 -6.09
N ALA A 11 -13.20 12.61 -6.33
CA ALA A 11 -12.58 12.56 -7.66
C ALA A 11 -11.29 11.73 -7.63
N ASP A 12 -10.36 12.08 -6.73
CA ASP A 12 -9.09 11.38 -6.57
C ASP A 12 -9.06 10.47 -5.35
N LEU A 13 -7.89 9.86 -5.12
CA LEU A 13 -7.59 9.03 -3.97
C LEU A 13 -6.86 9.83 -2.89
N LYS A 14 -7.42 9.90 -1.68
CA LYS A 14 -6.76 10.52 -0.53
C LYS A 14 -6.34 9.45 0.48
N ILE A 15 -5.04 9.40 0.81
CA ILE A 15 -4.49 8.46 1.78
C ILE A 15 -3.70 9.24 2.84
N ARG A 16 -4.02 9.01 4.11
CA ARG A 16 -3.26 9.52 5.25
C ARG A 16 -2.29 8.44 5.72
N ILE A 17 -1.01 8.79 5.84
CA ILE A 17 0.05 7.86 6.22
C ILE A 17 0.56 8.18 7.62
N PHE A 18 0.85 7.14 8.41
CA PHE A 18 1.36 7.26 9.77
C PHE A 18 2.73 6.58 9.87
N GLY A 19 3.67 7.20 10.58
CA GLY A 19 5.02 6.69 10.78
C GLY A 19 5.80 7.58 11.74
N LYS A 20 6.80 7.03 12.42
CA LYS A 20 7.65 7.75 13.36
C LYS A 20 8.85 8.40 12.68
N THR A 21 9.31 7.81 11.58
CA THR A 21 10.43 8.31 10.77
C THR A 21 9.97 8.60 9.35
N LYS A 22 10.76 9.40 8.62
CA LYS A 22 10.52 9.64 7.19
C LYS A 22 10.51 8.33 6.39
N GLY A 23 11.43 7.40 6.69
CA GLY A 23 11.50 6.10 6.03
C GLY A 23 10.19 5.31 6.17
N GLU A 24 9.69 5.18 7.41
CA GLU A 24 8.42 4.49 7.67
C GLU A 24 7.23 5.15 6.97
N LEU A 25 7.22 6.49 6.86
CA LEU A 25 6.17 7.21 6.13
C LEU A 25 6.19 6.84 4.64
N PHE A 26 7.36 6.78 3.99
CA PHE A 26 7.43 6.40 2.58
C PHE A 26 7.06 4.93 2.35
N GLU A 27 7.50 4.02 3.21
CA GLU A 27 7.12 2.61 3.12
C GLU A 27 5.60 2.42 3.28
N ASN A 28 5.02 3.05 4.30
CA ASN A 28 3.57 2.95 4.55
C ASN A 28 2.76 3.64 3.45
N ALA A 29 3.29 4.70 2.81
CA ALA A 29 2.69 5.34 1.65
C ALA A 29 2.60 4.39 0.46
N MET A 30 3.70 3.70 0.14
CA MET A 30 3.74 2.73 -0.96
C MET A 30 2.74 1.59 -0.73
N VAL A 31 2.66 1.05 0.49
CA VAL A 31 1.66 0.03 0.85
C VAL A 31 0.23 0.56 0.70
N GLY A 32 -0.03 1.80 1.11
CA GLY A 32 -1.33 2.46 0.97
C GLY A 32 -1.76 2.60 -0.48
N MET A 33 -0.87 3.11 -1.33
CA MET A 33 -1.11 3.29 -2.77
C MET A 33 -1.39 1.96 -3.48
N LEU A 34 -0.58 0.93 -3.23
CA LEU A 34 -0.77 -0.40 -3.83
C LEU A 34 -2.10 -1.02 -3.44
N LYS A 35 -2.50 -0.88 -2.17
CA LYS A 35 -3.78 -1.43 -1.68
C LYS A 35 -4.97 -0.67 -2.27
N ALA A 36 -4.89 0.67 -2.32
CA ALA A 36 -5.95 1.50 -2.88
C ALA A 36 -6.14 1.27 -4.39
N GLY A 37 -5.04 1.10 -5.13
CA GLY A 37 -5.07 0.72 -6.55
C GLY A 37 -5.47 -0.74 -6.81
N LYS A 38 -5.79 -1.52 -5.75
CA LYS A 38 -6.11 -2.96 -5.81
C LYS A 38 -5.07 -3.78 -6.59
N TYR A 39 -3.81 -3.37 -6.56
CA TYR A 39 -2.72 -4.11 -7.19
C TYR A 39 -2.53 -5.42 -6.44
N GLN A 40 -3.08 -6.51 -6.99
CA GLN A 40 -2.85 -7.85 -6.45
C GLN A 40 -1.42 -8.26 -6.75
N LYS A 41 -0.74 -8.81 -5.74
CA LYS A 41 0.48 -9.59 -5.97
C LYS A 41 0.03 -10.83 -6.74
N LYS A 42 0.17 -10.84 -8.07
CA LYS A 42 0.11 -12.08 -8.84
C LYS A 42 1.27 -12.90 -8.28
N LEU A 43 0.99 -13.80 -7.35
CA LEU A 43 1.92 -14.85 -6.96
C LEU A 43 2.15 -15.64 -8.25
N LYS A 44 3.18 -15.28 -9.03
CA LYS A 44 3.82 -16.26 -9.89
C LYS A 44 4.31 -17.32 -8.91
N SER A 45 3.53 -18.37 -8.74
CA SER A 45 4.05 -19.62 -8.23
C SER A 45 5.26 -19.93 -9.07
N GLN A 46 6.45 -19.80 -8.50
CA GLN A 46 7.60 -20.56 -8.97
C GLN A 46 7.20 -22.02 -8.78
N SER A 47 6.54 -22.60 -9.77
CA SER A 47 6.65 -24.03 -10.02
C SER A 47 8.05 -24.21 -10.58
N SER A 48 9.02 -24.32 -9.68
CA SER A 48 10.23 -25.07 -9.96
C SER A 48 9.77 -26.50 -10.24
N LYS A 49 9.55 -26.83 -11.51
CA LYS A 49 9.49 -28.23 -11.94
C LYS A 49 10.94 -28.73 -11.87
N VAL A 50 11.15 -29.56 -10.85
CA VAL A 50 12.27 -30.50 -10.72
C VAL A 50 12.15 -31.55 -11.82
#